data_AF-A0AAW1ZNK4-F1
#
_entry.id   AF-A0AAW1ZNK4-F1
#
_cell.length_a   1.000
_cell.length_b   1.000
_cell.length_c   1.000
_cell.angle_alpha   90.00
_cell.angle_beta   90.00
_cell.angle_gamma   90.00
#
_symmetry.space_group_name_H-M   'P 1'
#
loop_
_entity.id
_entity.type
_entity.pdbx_description
1 polymer ?
#
loop_
_entity_poly.entity_id
_entity_poly.type
_entity_poly.pdbx_seq_one_letter_code
_entity_poly.pdbx_strand_id
1 'polypeptide(L)'
;MEESESVSAKNNADKVDVSSRQSSQTKPRLKLFNKVIEKSLQWLLDNASFDRFSHYFQPLSKQNPQLTEAMHKQFISQLQTLVQKEIATVIEEGDLQVRLEELDKLQELAKDTPHAAWRPTGVPEQDVCSDLVSYYKKQEEYMRIQLKKLQKENAGLAQKVQAGRENITHTEQRIASGVEEWRASLEDLEAFVSTLSPSENFESL
;
A
#
# COMPACT_ATOMS: atom_id res chain seq x y z
N MET A 1 68.87 28.57 43.39
CA MET A 1 68.41 28.84 44.75
C MET A 1 66.89 28.77 44.68
N GLU A 2 66.33 27.76 45.36
CA GLU A 2 64.90 27.52 45.69
C GLU A 2 63.94 27.29 44.50
N GLU A 3 63.51 26.04 44.26
CA GLU A 3 62.39 25.28 44.89
C GLU A 3 61.04 25.62 44.23
N SER A 4 60.44 24.65 43.49
CA SER A 4 59.33 23.77 43.92
C SER A 4 57.98 24.55 43.94
N GLU A 5 56.82 24.11 43.46
CA GLU A 5 56.27 22.81 43.11
C GLU A 5 54.90 23.08 42.43
N SER A 6 54.49 22.19 41.51
CA SER A 6 53.12 21.75 41.18
C SER A 6 51.96 22.76 41.02
N VAL A 7 51.08 22.52 40.02
CA VAL A 7 49.66 22.18 40.25
C VAL A 7 48.90 22.00 38.92
N SER A 8 48.31 20.81 38.84
CA SER A 8 47.04 20.44 38.19
C SER A 8 46.88 20.56 36.68
N ALA A 9 47.10 19.41 36.05
CA ALA A 9 46.34 18.95 34.89
C ALA A 9 44.82 19.02 35.13
N LYS A 10 44.07 19.45 34.11
CA LYS A 10 42.65 19.13 33.92
C LYS A 10 42.30 19.23 32.44
N ASN A 11 42.55 18.15 31.71
CA ASN A 11 41.97 17.91 30.40
C ASN A 11 40.55 17.39 30.62
N ASN A 12 39.55 18.27 30.53
CA ASN A 12 38.14 17.86 30.43
C ASN A 12 37.80 17.72 28.94
N ALA A 13 38.03 16.52 28.42
CA ALA A 13 37.37 16.07 27.21
C ALA A 13 35.91 15.77 27.56
N ASP A 14 34.99 16.45 26.88
CA ASP A 14 33.56 16.20 26.87
C ASP A 14 33.29 14.71 26.62
N LYS A 15 32.99 13.99 27.69
CA LYS A 15 32.42 12.65 27.63
C LYS A 15 30.91 12.82 27.67
N VAL A 16 30.35 13.19 26.52
CA VAL A 16 28.90 13.09 26.31
C VAL A 16 28.55 11.61 26.37
N ASP A 17 27.77 11.31 27.40
CA ASP A 17 27.16 10.03 27.73
C ASP A 17 26.29 9.53 26.57
N VAL A 18 26.92 8.79 25.64
CA VAL A 18 26.22 7.91 24.68
C VAL A 18 26.14 6.54 25.33
N SER A 19 25.35 6.44 26.39
CA SER A 19 24.88 5.17 26.90
C SER A 19 23.39 5.02 26.63
N SER A 20 23.03 3.89 26.02
CA SER A 20 21.67 3.37 25.91
C SER A 20 20.78 3.91 24.78
N ARG A 21 21.21 3.71 23.54
CA ARG A 21 20.32 3.05 22.57
C ARG A 21 21.04 1.83 22.03
N GLN A 22 21.20 0.84 22.90
CA GLN A 22 21.39 -0.53 22.44
C GLN A 22 20.13 -0.84 21.61
N SER A 23 20.24 -0.78 20.28
CA SER A 23 19.30 -1.46 19.41
C SER A 23 19.27 -2.90 19.92
N SER A 24 18.21 -3.26 20.63
CA SER A 24 17.99 -4.62 21.11
C SER A 24 18.01 -5.51 19.87
N GLN A 25 19.13 -6.16 19.61
CA GLN A 25 19.21 -7.18 18.58
C GLN A 25 18.31 -8.30 19.06
N THR A 26 17.07 -8.28 18.59
CA THR A 26 16.07 -9.30 18.87
C THR A 26 16.68 -10.62 18.43
N LYS A 27 16.82 -11.57 19.37
CA LYS A 27 17.32 -12.90 19.02
C LYS A 27 16.37 -13.51 17.97
N PRO A 28 16.88 -14.14 16.89
CA PRO A 28 16.04 -14.72 15.85
C PRO A 28 15.01 -15.67 16.46
N ARG A 29 13.73 -15.50 16.12
CA ARG A 29 12.63 -16.26 16.75
C ARG A 29 12.78 -17.77 16.55
N LEU A 30 13.28 -18.20 15.39
CA LEU A 30 13.55 -19.61 15.12
C LEU A 30 14.55 -20.23 16.12
N LYS A 31 15.60 -19.50 16.48
CA LYS A 31 16.58 -19.97 17.48
C LYS A 31 15.96 -20.09 18.86
N LEU A 32 15.06 -19.16 19.21
CA LEU A 32 14.31 -19.22 20.47
C LEU A 32 13.37 -20.43 20.48
N PHE A 33 12.64 -20.65 19.38
CA PHE A 33 11.76 -21.80 19.20
C PHE A 33 12.52 -23.12 19.37
N ASN A 34 13.60 -23.33 18.61
CA ASN A 34 14.42 -24.54 18.72
C ASN A 34 14.92 -24.77 20.15
N LYS A 35 15.39 -23.72 20.81
CA LYS A 35 15.86 -23.80 22.20
C LYS A 35 14.75 -24.18 23.18
N VAL A 36 13.54 -23.65 23.03
CA VAL A 36 12.40 -23.99 23.88
C VAL A 36 12.01 -25.45 23.68
N ILE A 37 11.97 -25.90 22.43
CA ILE A 37 11.62 -27.28 22.09
C ILE A 37 12.67 -28.27 22.60
N GLU A 38 13.96 -28.01 22.39
CA GLU A 38 15.06 -28.84 22.93
C GLU A 38 14.98 -28.95 24.46
N LYS A 39 14.76 -27.83 25.16
CA LYS A 39 14.61 -27.84 26.62
C LYS A 39 13.38 -28.61 27.08
N SER A 40 12.28 -28.50 26.36
CA SER A 40 11.04 -29.20 26.68
C SER A 40 11.19 -30.71 26.50
N LEU A 41 11.87 -31.15 25.43
CA LEU A 41 12.19 -32.55 25.20
C LEU A 41 13.16 -33.07 26.28
N GLN A 42 14.21 -32.32 26.60
CA GLN A 42 15.14 -32.72 27.65
C GLN A 42 14.41 -32.91 28.99
N TRP A 43 13.55 -31.95 29.36
CA TRP A 43 12.74 -32.05 30.58
C TRP A 43 11.84 -33.30 30.59
N LEU A 44 11.24 -33.64 29.44
CA LEU A 44 10.42 -34.84 29.31
C LEU A 44 11.26 -36.11 29.53
N LEU A 45 12.45 -36.18 28.93
CA LEU A 45 13.35 -37.33 29.06
C LEU A 45 13.89 -37.47 30.50
N ASP A 46 14.22 -36.37 31.16
CA ASP A 46 14.68 -36.36 32.55
C ASP A 46 13.59 -36.89 33.50
N ASN A 47 12.31 -36.60 33.22
CA ASN A 47 11.17 -37.11 34.00
C ASN A 47 10.85 -38.59 33.74
N ALA A 48 11.33 -39.14 32.63
CA ALA A 48 11.18 -40.54 32.24
C ALA A 48 12.40 -41.38 32.69
N SER A 49 12.94 -41.11 33.89
CA SER A 49 14.14 -41.76 34.39
C SER A 49 14.00 -43.28 34.57
N PHE A 50 15.12 -43.99 34.53
CA PHE A 50 15.16 -45.44 34.75
C PHE A 50 14.67 -45.85 36.15
N ASP A 51 14.92 -45.02 37.17
CA ASP A 51 14.44 -45.29 38.54
C ASP A 51 12.92 -45.35 38.60
N ARG A 52 12.24 -44.41 37.92
CA ARG A 52 10.78 -44.42 37.82
C ARG A 52 10.30 -45.62 37.02
N PHE A 53 10.92 -45.89 35.88
CA PHE A 53 10.56 -47.03 35.03
C PHE A 53 10.68 -48.37 35.77
N SER A 54 11.81 -48.62 36.41
CA SER A 54 12.08 -49.84 37.18
C SER A 54 11.19 -49.99 38.41
N HIS A 55 10.75 -48.88 39.02
CA HIS A 55 9.80 -48.88 40.13
C HIS A 55 8.40 -49.36 39.72
N TYR A 56 7.90 -48.96 38.55
CA TYR A 56 6.60 -49.43 38.04
C TYR A 56 6.66 -50.84 37.45
N PHE A 57 7.81 -51.23 36.88
CA PHE A 57 8.04 -52.57 36.32
C PHE A 57 8.89 -53.46 37.25
N GLN A 58 8.62 -53.38 38.56
CA GLN A 58 9.39 -54.08 39.61
C GLN A 58 9.60 -55.59 39.41
N PRO A 59 8.57 -56.38 39.03
CA PRO A 59 8.76 -57.82 38.84
C PRO A 59 9.78 -58.14 37.74
N LEU A 60 9.74 -57.37 36.63
CA LEU A 60 10.63 -57.54 35.50
C LEU A 60 12.05 -57.05 35.82
N SER A 61 12.16 -55.91 36.50
CA SER A 61 13.47 -55.33 36.87
C SER A 61 14.25 -56.20 37.85
N LYS A 62 13.56 -56.89 38.77
CA LYS A 62 14.17 -57.86 39.69
C LYS A 62 14.59 -59.15 38.99
N GLN A 63 13.80 -59.62 38.02
CA GLN A 63 14.08 -60.88 37.31
C GLN A 63 15.22 -60.74 36.30
N ASN A 64 15.28 -59.62 35.59
CA ASN A 64 16.34 -59.35 34.61
C ASN A 64 16.65 -57.84 34.52
N PRO A 65 17.54 -57.31 35.38
CA PRO A 65 17.85 -55.88 35.42
C PRO A 65 18.54 -55.40 34.14
N GLN A 66 19.41 -56.21 33.55
CA GLN A 66 20.12 -55.85 32.31
C GLN A 66 19.15 -55.69 31.14
N LEU A 67 18.22 -56.62 30.98
CA LEU A 67 17.20 -56.54 29.93
C LEU A 67 16.28 -55.32 30.14
N THR A 68 15.89 -55.06 31.39
CA THR A 68 15.01 -53.92 31.72
C THR A 68 15.70 -52.58 31.43
N GLU A 69 17.00 -52.47 31.74
CA GLU A 69 17.80 -51.29 31.41
C GLU A 69 17.96 -51.11 29.89
N ALA A 70 18.19 -52.20 29.15
CA ALA A 70 18.27 -52.16 27.69
C ALA A 70 16.94 -51.70 27.06
N MET A 71 15.81 -52.23 27.53
CA MET A 71 14.47 -51.80 27.06
C MET A 71 14.22 -50.32 27.33
N HIS A 72 14.56 -49.83 28.52
CA HIS A 72 14.38 -48.41 28.87
C HIS A 72 15.25 -47.50 27.99
N LYS A 73 16.53 -47.84 27.80
CA LYS A 73 17.43 -47.08 26.90
C LYS A 73 16.89 -47.04 25.47
N GLN A 74 16.38 -48.18 24.97
CA GLN A 74 15.77 -48.24 23.64
C GLN A 74 14.53 -47.36 23.55
N PHE A 75 13.64 -47.43 24.55
CA PHE A 75 12.44 -46.59 24.62
C PHE A 75 12.77 -45.09 24.59
N ILE A 76 13.71 -44.64 25.42
CA ILE A 76 14.14 -43.24 25.48
C ILE A 76 14.75 -42.79 24.15
N SER A 77 15.62 -43.61 23.56
CA SER A 77 16.24 -43.30 22.26
C SER A 77 15.22 -43.21 21.13
N GLN A 78 14.27 -44.15 21.07
CA GLN A 78 13.20 -44.13 20.07
C GLN A 78 12.29 -42.92 20.26
N LEU A 79 11.87 -42.63 21.50
CA LEU A 79 11.03 -41.48 21.82
C LEU A 79 11.70 -40.16 21.40
N GLN A 80 12.96 -39.96 21.77
CA GLN A 80 13.74 -38.78 21.40
C GLN A 80 13.82 -38.64 19.88
N THR A 81 14.17 -39.72 19.17
CA THR A 81 14.36 -39.71 17.71
C THR A 81 13.04 -39.40 17.00
N LEU A 82 11.94 -40.05 17.40
CA LEU A 82 10.64 -39.86 16.78
C LEU A 82 10.11 -38.45 17.02
N VAL A 83 10.22 -37.93 18.25
CA VAL A 83 9.78 -36.56 18.56
C VAL A 83 10.61 -35.53 17.81
N GLN A 84 11.94 -35.68 17.75
CA GLN A 84 12.80 -34.78 16.98
C GLN A 84 12.48 -34.80 15.48
N LYS A 85 12.23 -35.99 14.92
CA LYS A 85 11.81 -36.14 13.53
C LYS A 85 10.48 -35.45 13.28
N GLU A 86 9.49 -35.66 14.14
CA GLU A 86 8.17 -35.04 14.03
C GLU A 86 8.25 -33.51 14.08
N ILE A 87 9.03 -32.97 15.02
CA ILE A 87 9.28 -31.52 15.11
C ILE A 87 9.92 -31.00 13.82
N ALA A 88 10.91 -31.70 13.27
CA ALA A 88 11.55 -31.31 12.02
C ALA A 88 10.55 -31.30 10.85
N THR A 89 9.69 -32.32 10.78
CA THR A 89 8.59 -32.39 9.80
C THR A 89 7.62 -31.21 9.94
N VAL A 90 7.18 -30.88 11.16
CA VAL A 90 6.29 -29.72 11.40
C VAL A 90 6.96 -28.40 11.01
N ILE A 91 8.27 -28.24 11.28
CA ILE A 91 9.02 -27.05 10.88
C ILE A 91 9.07 -26.92 9.36
N GLU A 92 9.30 -28.02 8.65
CA GLU A 92 9.38 -28.07 7.19
C GLU A 92 8.00 -27.86 6.55
N GLU A 93 6.98 -28.61 6.95
CA GLU A 93 5.61 -28.50 6.42
C GLU A 93 5.00 -27.11 6.63
N GLY A 94 5.30 -26.47 7.75
CA GLY A 94 4.80 -25.14 8.06
C GLY A 94 5.67 -23.99 7.53
N ASP A 95 6.76 -24.29 6.82
CA ASP A 95 7.77 -23.30 6.41
C ASP A 95 8.18 -22.35 7.56
N LEU A 96 8.28 -22.90 8.79
CA LEU A 96 8.38 -22.09 10.01
C LEU A 96 9.60 -21.18 9.99
N GLN A 97 10.69 -21.63 9.38
CA GLN A 97 11.89 -20.81 9.22
C GLN A 97 11.59 -19.53 8.45
N VAL A 98 11.00 -19.64 7.25
CA VAL A 98 10.69 -18.50 6.39
C VAL A 98 9.71 -17.55 7.08
N ARG A 99 8.67 -18.11 7.72
CA ARG A 99 7.64 -17.31 8.41
C ARG A 99 8.17 -16.57 9.63
N LEU A 100 9.00 -17.20 10.46
CA LEU A 100 9.59 -16.55 11.63
C LEU A 100 10.62 -15.49 11.21
N GLU A 101 11.40 -15.72 10.15
CA GLU A 101 12.30 -14.73 9.58
C GLU A 101 11.56 -13.54 8.97
N GLU A 102 10.45 -13.78 8.26
CA GLU A 102 9.57 -12.73 7.74
C GLU A 102 8.98 -11.88 8.86
N LEU A 103 8.48 -12.52 9.92
CA LEU A 103 8.01 -11.80 11.11
C LEU A 103 9.13 -10.99 11.77
N ASP A 104 10.37 -11.48 11.78
CA ASP A 104 11.51 -10.75 12.35
C ASP A 104 11.75 -9.49 11.50
N LYS A 105 11.73 -9.59 10.17
CA LYS A 105 11.83 -8.43 9.26
C LYS A 105 10.68 -7.43 9.47
N LEU A 106 9.44 -7.90 9.56
CA LEU A 106 8.28 -7.04 9.79
C LEU A 106 8.36 -6.30 11.13
N GLN A 107 8.84 -6.97 12.19
CA GLN A 107 9.07 -6.31 13.47
C GLN A 107 10.13 -5.21 13.34
N GLU A 108 11.25 -5.48 12.66
CA GLU A 108 12.30 -4.48 12.43
C GLU A 108 11.78 -3.26 11.65
N LEU A 109 10.99 -3.47 10.59
CA LEU A 109 10.39 -2.39 9.81
C LEU A 109 9.39 -1.55 10.62
N ALA A 110 8.69 -2.16 11.58
CA ALA A 110 7.70 -1.50 12.41
C ALA A 110 8.26 -0.83 13.67
N LYS A 111 9.55 -1.00 14.00
CA LYS A 111 10.17 -0.54 15.26
C LYS A 111 9.91 0.94 15.57
N ASP A 112 9.97 1.79 14.55
CA ASP A 112 9.85 3.23 14.70
C ASP A 112 8.42 3.74 14.47
N THR A 113 7.42 2.86 14.38
CA THR A 113 6.02 3.24 14.19
C THR A 113 5.38 3.53 15.55
N PRO A 114 5.04 4.81 15.88
CA PRO A 114 4.58 5.18 17.22
C PRO A 114 3.11 4.82 17.48
N HIS A 115 2.34 4.53 16.43
CA HIS A 115 0.92 4.23 16.52
C HIS A 115 0.68 2.73 16.67
N ALA A 116 -0.37 2.38 17.42
CA ALA A 116 -0.85 1.01 17.48
C ALA A 116 -1.18 0.50 16.07
N ALA A 117 -0.65 -0.67 15.72
CA ALA A 117 -0.92 -1.30 14.45
C ALA A 117 -2.43 -1.63 14.33
N TRP A 118 -2.98 -1.43 13.13
CA TRP A 118 -4.38 -1.77 12.83
C TRP A 118 -4.67 -3.25 13.14
N ARG A 119 -5.91 -3.52 13.56
CA ARG A 119 -6.44 -4.85 13.82
C ARG A 119 -7.82 -4.94 13.18
N PRO A 120 -8.19 -6.09 12.59
CA PRO A 120 -9.54 -6.31 12.10
C PRO A 120 -10.57 -5.98 13.18
N THR A 121 -11.56 -5.18 12.81
CA THR A 121 -12.66 -4.78 13.70
C THR A 121 -13.63 -5.93 13.95
N GLY A 122 -13.62 -6.94 13.07
CA GLY A 122 -14.60 -8.03 13.05
C GLY A 122 -15.84 -7.68 12.22
N VAL A 123 -15.87 -6.51 11.60
CA VAL A 123 -16.91 -6.07 10.66
C VAL A 123 -16.29 -6.06 9.25
N PRO A 124 -16.56 -7.08 8.41
CA PRO A 124 -15.90 -7.24 7.12
C PRO A 124 -16.00 -6.01 6.21
N GLU A 125 -17.15 -5.33 6.22
CA GLU A 125 -17.37 -4.14 5.40
C GLU A 125 -16.39 -3.01 5.75
N GLN A 126 -16.12 -2.82 7.05
CA GLN A 126 -15.17 -1.78 7.51
C GLN A 126 -13.73 -2.19 7.24
N ASP A 127 -13.40 -3.47 7.44
CA ASP A 127 -12.05 -3.99 7.28
C ASP A 127 -11.62 -4.01 5.80
N VAL A 128 -12.54 -4.29 4.88
CA VAL A 128 -12.27 -4.23 3.43
C VAL A 128 -12.17 -2.78 2.95
N CYS A 129 -12.97 -1.87 3.51
CA CYS A 129 -12.93 -0.46 3.13
C CYS A 129 -11.53 0.15 3.35
N SER A 130 -10.80 -0.20 4.42
CA SER A 130 -9.46 0.36 4.66
C SER A 130 -8.47 0.02 3.55
N ASP A 131 -8.53 -1.18 2.98
CA ASP A 131 -7.64 -1.61 1.90
C ASP A 131 -8.02 -0.94 0.57
N LEU A 132 -9.33 -0.89 0.27
CA LEU A 132 -9.84 -0.36 -0.99
C LEU A 132 -9.71 1.16 -1.13
N VAL A 133 -9.58 1.91 -0.02
CA VAL A 133 -9.45 3.38 -0.05
C VAL A 133 -8.31 3.83 -0.97
N SER A 134 -7.17 3.14 -0.94
CA SER A 134 -6.00 3.52 -1.76
C SER A 134 -6.27 3.37 -3.27
N TYR A 135 -7.00 2.33 -3.65
CA TYR A 135 -7.40 2.07 -5.03
C TYR A 135 -8.41 3.12 -5.51
N TYR A 136 -9.48 3.36 -4.73
CA TYR A 136 -10.51 4.33 -5.10
C TYR A 136 -9.97 5.76 -5.20
N LYS A 137 -9.02 6.14 -4.33
CA LYS A 137 -8.34 7.45 -4.45
C LYS A 137 -7.60 7.61 -5.77
N LYS A 138 -6.91 6.57 -6.26
CA LYS A 138 -6.24 6.60 -7.57
C LYS A 138 -7.24 6.74 -8.70
N GLN A 139 -8.36 6.02 -8.61
CA GLN A 139 -9.43 6.08 -9.62
C GLN A 139 -10.11 7.46 -9.65
N GLU A 140 -10.40 8.04 -8.48
CA GLU A 140 -10.96 9.38 -8.35
C GLU A 140 -10.04 10.43 -9.00
N GLU A 141 -8.74 10.37 -8.73
CA GLU A 141 -7.77 11.31 -9.32
C GLU A 141 -7.71 11.18 -10.85
N TYR A 142 -7.67 9.95 -11.35
CA TYR A 142 -7.72 9.71 -12.79
C TYR A 142 -8.98 10.32 -13.43
N MET A 143 -10.16 10.09 -12.83
CA MET A 143 -11.41 10.64 -13.35
C MET A 143 -11.45 12.17 -13.30
N ARG A 144 -10.89 12.80 -12.25
CA ARG A 144 -10.75 14.26 -12.19
C ARG A 144 -9.92 14.80 -13.33
N ILE A 145 -8.80 14.15 -13.67
CA ILE A 145 -7.94 14.57 -14.77
C ILE A 145 -8.69 14.47 -16.11
N GLN A 146 -9.39 13.36 -16.36
CA GLN A 146 -10.17 13.19 -17.59
C GLN A 146 -11.29 14.23 -17.70
N LEU A 147 -12.02 14.49 -16.59
CA LEU A 147 -13.10 15.47 -16.58
C LEU A 147 -12.60 16.87 -16.91
N LYS A 148 -11.47 17.30 -16.31
CA LYS A 148 -10.86 18.60 -16.62
C LYS A 148 -10.46 18.72 -18.09
N LYS A 149 -9.93 17.64 -18.68
CA LYS A 149 -9.58 17.60 -20.11
C LYS A 149 -10.82 17.81 -20.98
N LEU A 150 -11.90 17.06 -20.74
CA LEU A 150 -13.14 17.18 -21.49
C LEU A 150 -13.77 18.57 -21.34
N GLN A 151 -13.78 19.13 -20.13
CA GLN A 151 -14.31 20.48 -19.88
C GLN A 151 -13.56 21.55 -20.68
N LYS A 152 -12.22 21.47 -20.72
CA LYS A 152 -11.39 22.40 -21.50
C LYS A 152 -11.67 22.30 -22.99
N GLU A 153 -11.76 21.07 -23.51
CA GLU A 153 -12.06 20.83 -24.92
C GLU A 153 -13.46 21.35 -25.29
N ASN A 154 -14.46 21.03 -24.48
CA ASN A 154 -15.84 21.48 -24.71
C ASN A 154 -15.95 23.01 -24.64
N ALA A 155 -15.28 23.67 -23.70
CA ALA A 155 -15.22 25.13 -23.65
C ALA A 155 -14.62 25.73 -24.94
N GLY A 156 -13.55 25.13 -25.46
CA GLY A 156 -12.95 25.55 -26.73
C GLY A 156 -13.87 25.31 -27.93
N LEU A 157 -14.60 24.21 -27.96
CA LEU A 157 -15.59 23.92 -29.01
C LEU A 157 -16.79 24.89 -28.93
N ALA A 158 -17.30 25.16 -27.73
CA ALA A 158 -18.39 26.11 -27.52
C ALA A 158 -18.02 27.51 -28.01
N GLN A 159 -16.79 27.98 -27.75
CA GLN A 159 -16.30 29.25 -28.27
C GLN A 159 -16.25 29.27 -29.80
N LYS A 160 -15.78 28.20 -30.44
CA LYS A 160 -15.76 28.09 -31.91
C LYS A 160 -17.16 28.11 -32.52
N VAL A 161 -18.11 27.40 -31.90
CA VAL A 161 -19.52 27.40 -32.33
C VAL A 161 -20.10 28.80 -32.22
N GLN A 162 -19.85 29.49 -31.11
CA GLN A 162 -20.36 30.85 -30.89
C GLN A 162 -19.80 31.83 -31.93
N ALA A 163 -18.47 31.83 -32.13
CA ALA A 163 -17.83 32.66 -33.16
C ALA A 163 -18.36 32.34 -34.57
N GLY A 164 -18.61 31.05 -34.86
CA GLY A 164 -19.21 30.61 -36.12
C GLY A 164 -20.63 31.16 -36.31
N ARG A 165 -21.46 31.13 -35.26
CA ARG A 165 -22.83 31.69 -35.28
C ARG A 165 -22.80 33.20 -35.52
N GLU A 166 -21.92 33.92 -34.82
CA GLU A 166 -21.76 35.36 -35.00
C GLU A 166 -21.38 35.72 -36.44
N ASN A 167 -20.43 34.98 -37.02
CA ASN A 167 -20.04 35.19 -38.42
C ASN A 167 -21.18 34.92 -39.42
N ILE A 168 -21.99 33.87 -39.18
CA ILE A 168 -23.19 33.59 -39.98
C ILE A 168 -24.18 34.76 -39.87
N THR A 169 -24.51 35.20 -38.65
CA THR A 169 -25.46 36.32 -38.45
C THR A 169 -24.99 37.61 -39.12
N HIS A 170 -23.69 37.92 -39.04
CA HIS A 170 -23.11 39.09 -39.73
C HIS A 170 -23.22 38.96 -41.26
N THR A 171 -22.96 37.76 -41.79
CA THR A 171 -23.06 37.50 -43.24
C THR A 171 -24.50 37.60 -43.72
N GLU A 172 -25.46 37.07 -42.95
CA GLU A 172 -26.90 37.17 -43.23
C GLU A 172 -27.37 38.64 -43.26
N GLN A 173 -26.97 39.45 -42.27
CA GLN A 173 -27.28 40.88 -42.24
C GLN A 173 -26.73 41.61 -43.46
N ARG A 174 -25.48 41.31 -43.86
CA ARG A 174 -24.85 41.95 -45.00
C ARG A 174 -25.52 41.58 -46.32
N ILE A 175 -25.97 40.33 -46.46
CA ILE A 175 -26.79 39.89 -47.60
C ILE A 175 -28.13 40.64 -47.61
N ALA A 176 -28.82 40.73 -46.46
CA ALA A 176 -30.09 41.43 -46.35
C ALA A 176 -29.96 42.92 -46.72
N SER A 177 -28.97 43.64 -46.18
CA SER A 177 -28.70 45.03 -46.55
C SER A 177 -28.45 45.18 -48.05
N GLY A 178 -27.63 44.30 -48.64
CA GLY A 178 -27.39 44.33 -50.08
C GLY A 178 -28.68 44.12 -50.88
N VAL A 179 -29.51 43.14 -50.50
CA VAL A 179 -30.81 42.90 -51.15
C VAL A 179 -31.72 44.13 -51.08
N GLU A 180 -31.77 44.83 -49.95
CA GLU A 180 -32.55 46.06 -49.82
C GLU A 180 -31.97 47.21 -50.67
N GLU A 181 -30.65 47.36 -50.75
CA GLU A 181 -30.00 48.35 -51.64
C GLU A 181 -30.31 48.08 -53.12
N TRP A 182 -30.26 46.81 -53.54
CA TRP A 182 -30.64 46.39 -54.90
C TRP A 182 -32.12 46.68 -55.18
N ARG A 183 -33.00 46.43 -54.21
CA ARG A 183 -34.44 46.73 -54.32
C ARG A 183 -34.69 48.22 -54.48
N ALA A 184 -34.09 49.07 -53.65
CA ALA A 184 -34.22 50.52 -53.74
C ALA A 184 -33.71 51.06 -55.08
N SER A 185 -32.57 50.55 -55.56
CA SER A 185 -32.02 50.94 -56.87
C SER A 185 -32.94 50.57 -58.03
N LEU A 186 -33.67 49.45 -57.93
CA LEU A 186 -34.65 49.02 -58.91
C LEU A 186 -35.89 49.93 -58.91
N GLU A 187 -36.39 50.30 -57.73
CA GLU A 187 -37.50 51.25 -57.56
C GLU A 187 -37.13 52.63 -58.14
N ASP A 188 -35.92 53.13 -57.89
CA ASP A 188 -35.42 54.37 -58.47
C ASP A 188 -35.34 54.32 -60.00
N LEU A 189 -34.89 53.18 -60.56
CA LEU A 189 -34.84 52.97 -62.01
C LEU A 189 -36.25 52.91 -62.60
N GLU A 190 -37.19 52.23 -61.96
CA GLU A 190 -38.60 52.16 -62.38
C GLU A 190 -39.25 53.55 -62.37
N ALA A 191 -38.98 54.35 -61.33
CA ALA A 191 -39.41 55.75 -61.26
C ALA A 191 -38.79 56.58 -62.40
N PHE A 192 -37.50 56.42 -62.67
CA PHE A 192 -36.82 57.09 -63.77
C PHE A 192 -37.41 56.72 -65.15
N VAL A 193 -37.63 55.43 -65.42
CA VAL A 193 -38.28 54.95 -66.65
C VAL A 193 -39.68 55.53 -66.79
N SER A 194 -40.44 55.61 -65.70
CA SER A 194 -41.79 56.21 -65.66
C SER A 194 -41.78 57.71 -65.96
N THR A 195 -40.70 58.44 -65.65
CA THR A 195 -40.54 59.85 -66.04
C THR A 195 -40.08 60.06 -67.49
N LEU A 196 -39.38 59.09 -68.07
CA LEU A 196 -38.92 59.12 -69.46
C LEU A 196 -39.97 58.65 -70.46
N SER A 197 -41.02 57.97 -70.00
CA SER A 197 -42.17 57.62 -70.82
C SER A 197 -43.19 58.78 -70.75
N PRO A 198 -43.36 59.59 -71.81
CA PRO A 198 -44.48 60.50 -71.86
C PRO A 198 -45.74 59.64 -71.83
N SER A 199 -46.74 60.04 -71.05
CA SER A 199 -48.09 59.54 -71.22
C SER A 199 -48.50 59.83 -72.67
N GLU A 200 -48.40 58.81 -73.53
CA GLU A 200 -49.11 58.77 -74.80
C GLU A 200 -50.59 58.65 -74.45
N ASN A 201 -51.21 59.80 -74.16
CA ASN A 201 -52.65 59.95 -74.29
C ASN A 201 -52.96 59.87 -75.78
N PHE A 202 -53.18 58.65 -76.27
CA PHE A 202 -54.03 58.43 -77.44
C PHE A 202 -55.48 58.75 -77.03
N GLU A 203 -55.81 60.03 -76.98
CA GLU A 203 -57.20 60.49 -77.10
C GLU A 203 -57.30 61.58 -78.17
N SER A 204 -58.24 61.34 -79.09
CA SER A 204 -58.78 62.23 -80.14
C SER A 204 -58.01 62.36 -81.47
N LEU A 205 -58.42 61.49 -82.41
CA LEU A 205 -59.06 61.77 -83.74
C LEU A 205 -58.59 60.82 -84.84
#